data_AF-A0A7H8S411-F1
#
_entry.id   AF-A0A7H8S411-F1
#
_cell.length_a   1.000
_cell.length_b   1.000
_cell.length_c   1.000
_cell.angle_alpha   90.00
_cell.angle_beta   90.00
_cell.angle_gamma   90.00
#
_symmetry.space_group_name_H-M   'P 1'
#
loop_
_entity.id
_entity.type
_entity.pdbx_description
1 polymer ?
#
loop_
_entity_poly.entity_id
_entity_poly.type
_entity_poly.pdbx_seq_one_letter_code
_entity_poly.pdbx_strand_id
1 'polypeptide(L)' 'MGQQEKSQQEQMKVMLDNTLLQREGGPIEIANTIEFLISDKASCITGTDILVDGGTTANMRKVQAFEGENNN' A
#
# COMPACT_ATOMS: atom_id res chain seq x y z
N MET A 1 -21.90 16.20 -1.92
CA MET A 1 -20.58 15.59 -2.16
C MET A 1 -19.98 16.20 -3.40
N GLY A 2 -18.81 16.83 -3.28
CA GLY A 2 -18.11 17.50 -4.37
C GLY A 2 -17.40 16.53 -5.32
N GLN A 3 -17.00 16.99 -6.50
CA GLN A 3 -16.31 16.14 -7.50
C GLN A 3 -14.98 15.56 -6.95
N GLN A 4 -14.29 16.28 -6.07
CA GLN A 4 -13.03 15.83 -5.45
C GLN A 4 -13.23 14.69 -4.44
N GLU A 5 -14.35 14.67 -3.70
CA GLU A 5 -14.65 13.61 -2.74
C GLU A 5 -14.99 12.31 -3.46
N LYS A 6 -15.70 12.40 -4.59
CA LYS A 6 -16.03 11.23 -5.43
C LYS A 6 -14.80 10.59 -6.04
N SER A 7 -13.87 11.38 -6.59
CA SER A 7 -12.65 10.83 -7.18
C SER A 7 -11.75 10.16 -6.14
N GLN A 8 -11.69 10.70 -4.91
CA GLN A 8 -10.97 10.06 -3.80
C GLN A 8 -11.59 8.71 -3.41
N GLN A 9 -12.92 8.61 -3.40
CA GLN A 9 -13.62 7.35 -3.11
C GLN A 9 -13.36 6.29 -4.19
N GLU A 10 -13.37 6.68 -5.47
CA GLU A 10 -13.07 5.77 -6.58
C GLU A 10 -11.62 5.27 -6.50
N GLN A 11 -10.66 6.15 -6.23
CA GLN A 11 -9.26 5.79 -6.06
C GLN A 11 -9.05 4.88 -4.83
N MET A 12 -9.71 5.18 -3.71
CA MET A 12 -9.64 4.33 -2.51
C MET A 12 -10.19 2.93 -2.79
N LYS A 13 -11.32 2.84 -3.51
CA LYS A 13 -11.89 1.54 -3.90
C LYS A 13 -10.90 0.73 -4.76
N VAL A 14 -10.25 1.37 -5.74
CA VAL A 14 -9.23 0.71 -6.56
C VAL A 14 -8.07 0.22 -5.71
N MET A 15 -7.61 0.98 -4.72
CA MET A 15 -6.54 0.53 -3.81
C MET A 15 -6.97 -0.65 -2.94
N LEU A 16 -8.19 -0.62 -2.40
CA LEU A 16 -8.74 -1.72 -1.60
C LEU A 16 -8.93 -3.00 -2.41
N ASP A 17 -9.43 -2.89 -3.64
CA ASP A 17 -9.59 -4.03 -4.54
C ASP A 17 -8.23 -4.68 -4.89
N ASN A 18 -7.14 -3.91 -4.80
CA ASN A 18 -5.80 -4.33 -5.22
C ASN A 18 -4.80 -4.56 -4.08
N THR A 19 -5.17 -4.35 -2.82
CA THR A 19 -4.34 -4.78 -1.68
C THR A 19 -4.34 -6.31 -1.60
N LEU A 20 -3.18 -6.95 -1.46
CA LEU A 20 -3.13 -8.41 -1.34
C LEU A 20 -3.71 -8.91 -0.02
N LEU A 21 -3.75 -8.05 1.00
CA LEU A 21 -4.39 -8.36 2.28
C LEU A 21 -5.92 -8.28 2.23
N GLN A 22 -6.51 -7.76 1.13
CA GLN A 22 -7.97 -7.67 0.92
C GLN A 22 -8.72 -6.97 2.08
N ARG A 23 -8.02 -6.07 2.78
CA ARG A 23 -8.54 -5.21 3.84
C ARG A 23 -7.76 -3.90 3.88
N GLU A 24 -8.38 -2.88 4.45
CA GLU A 24 -7.70 -1.62 4.77
C GLU A 24 -6.64 -1.84 5.85
N GLY A 25 -5.51 -1.15 5.71
CA GLY A 25 -4.52 -1.03 6.78
C GLY A 25 -4.95 0.05 7.78
N GLY A 26 -4.70 -0.16 9.06
CA GLY A 26 -4.95 0.80 10.11
C GLY A 26 -3.67 1.50 10.59
N PRO A 27 -3.82 2.49 11.50
CA PRO A 27 -2.68 3.11 12.17
C PRO A 27 -1.81 2.12 12.96
N ILE A 28 -2.40 0.99 13.40
CA ILE A 28 -1.72 0.00 14.23
C ILE A 28 -0.63 -0.75 13.47
N GLU A 29 -0.79 -0.99 12.17
CA GLU A 29 0.26 -1.60 11.34
C GLU A 29 1.51 -0.72 11.26
N ILE A 30 1.33 0.60 11.18
CA ILE A 30 2.44 1.57 11.21
C ILE A 30 3.08 1.60 12.59
N ALA A 31 2.28 1.67 13.66
CA ALA A 31 2.78 1.70 15.03
C ALA A 31 3.62 0.46 15.37
N ASN A 32 3.15 -0.73 15.01
CA ASN A 32 3.87 -1.99 15.25
C ASN A 32 5.17 -2.06 14.42
N THR A 33 5.15 -1.53 13.19
CA THR A 33 6.36 -1.45 12.37
C THR A 33 7.40 -0.54 13.04
N ILE A 34 6.98 0.62 13.53
CA ILE A 34 7.87 1.56 14.26
C ILE A 34 8.39 0.90 15.54
N GLU A 35 7.53 0.24 16.32
CA GLU A 35 7.93 -0.49 17.54
C GLU A 35 9.04 -1.49 17.26
N PHE A 36 8.95 -2.24 16.15
CA PHE A 36 10.03 -3.13 15.72
C PHE A 36 11.30 -2.35 15.36
N LEU A 37 11.19 -1.28 14.58
CA LEU A 37 12.34 -0.51 14.09
C LEU A 37 13.12 0.22 15.17
N ILE A 38 12.47 0.64 16.26
CA ILE A 38 13.16 1.26 17.40
C ILE A 38 13.77 0.25 18.36
N SER A 39 13.51 -1.05 18.17
CA SER A 39 14.04 -2.09 19.04
C SER A 39 15.44 -2.54 18.62
N ASP A 40 16.18 -3.15 19.55
CA ASP A 40 17.51 -3.73 19.27
C ASP A 40 17.48 -4.80 18.16
N LYS A 41 16.31 -5.37 17.85
CA LYS A 41 16.15 -6.38 16.80
C LYS A 41 16.35 -5.82 15.39
N ALA A 42 16.21 -4.50 15.23
CA ALA A 42 16.38 -3.81 13.96
C ALA A 42 17.76 -3.13 13.83
N SER A 43 18.76 -3.52 14.65
CA SER A 43 20.06 -2.83 14.74
C SER A 43 20.85 -2.70 13.44
N CYS A 44 20.54 -3.52 12.43
CA CYS A 44 21.17 -3.47 11.10
C CYS A 44 20.26 -2.90 10.00
N ILE A 45 19.06 -2.44 10.35
CA ILE A 45 18.10 -1.86 9.40
C ILE A 45 18.27 -0.34 9.42
N THR A 46 18.91 0.18 8.38
CA THR A 46 19.14 1.62 8.20
C THR A 46 19.29 1.94 6.71
N GLY A 47 19.05 3.19 6.31
CA GLY A 47 19.21 3.65 4.93
C GLY A 47 18.24 3.01 3.92
N THR A 48 17.05 2.59 4.37
CA THR A 48 16.07 1.90 3.54
C THR A 48 14.64 2.38 3.80
N ASP A 49 13.80 2.33 2.77
CA ASP A 49 12.37 2.58 2.86
C ASP A 49 11.63 1.26 3.12
N ILE A 50 10.72 1.25 4.11
CA ILE A 50 9.92 0.08 4.44
C ILE A 50 8.46 0.35 4.09
N LEU A 51 7.95 -0.39 3.10
CA LEU A 51 6.55 -0.32 2.69
C LEU A 51 5.67 -1.09 3.67
N VAL A 52 4.63 -0.41 4.18
CA VAL A 52 3.58 -0.98 5.04
C VAL A 52 2.22 -0.75 4.38
N ASP A 53 1.98 -1.44 3.26
CA ASP A 53 0.88 -1.14 2.34
C ASP A 53 -0.01 -2.35 2.00
N GLY A 54 0.15 -3.46 2.71
CA GLY A 54 -0.59 -4.70 2.47
C GLY A 54 -0.31 -5.35 1.10
N GLY A 55 0.80 -5.01 0.45
CA GLY A 55 1.18 -5.55 -0.86
C GLY A 55 0.58 -4.78 -2.04
N THR A 56 -0.07 -3.64 -1.81
CA THR A 56 -0.71 -2.81 -2.83
C THR A 56 0.28 -2.38 -3.92
N THR A 57 1.45 -1.87 -3.54
CA THR A 57 2.47 -1.41 -4.49
C THR A 57 2.95 -2.55 -5.39
N ALA A 58 3.14 -3.74 -4.84
CA ALA A 58 3.57 -4.91 -5.60
C ALA A 58 2.49 -5.38 -6.59
N ASN A 59 1.23 -5.36 -6.18
CA ASN A 59 0.11 -5.79 -7.02
C ASN A 59 -0.22 -4.77 -8.12
N MET A 60 -0.24 -3.48 -7.80
CA MET A 60 -0.52 -2.42 -8.79
C MET A 60 0.46 -2.42 -9.96
N ARG A 61 1.75 -2.74 -9.73
CA ARG A 61 2.72 -2.91 -10.82
C ARG A 61 2.31 -4.01 -11.81
N LYS A 62 1.72 -5.11 -11.33
CA LYS A 62 1.21 -6.18 -12.19
C LYS A 62 -0.02 -5.73 -12.97
N VAL A 63 -0.98 -5.12 -12.28
CA VAL A 63 -2.22 -4.61 -12.92
C VAL A 63 -1.90 -3.65 -14.06
N GLN A 64 -0.99 -2.70 -13.84
CA GLN A 64 -0.57 -1.74 -14.87
C GLN A 64 0.13 -2.42 -16.06
N ALA A 65 0.96 -3.44 -15.81
CA ALA A 65 1.61 -4.20 -16.88
C ALA A 65 0.58 -4.97 -17.73
N PHE A 66 -0.41 -5.60 -17.11
CA PHE A 66 -1.49 -6.30 -17.82
C PHE A 66 -2.40 -5.33 -18.60
N GLU A 67 -2.72 -4.15 -18.06
CA GLU A 67 -3.51 -3.15 -18.78
C GLU A 67 -2.75 -2.55 -19.98
N GLY A 68 -1.43 -2.43 -19.89
CA GLY A 68 -0.58 -1.96 -20.99
C GLY A 68 -0.48 -2.97 -22.14
N GLU A 69 -0.53 -4.27 -21.86
CA GLU A 69 -0.49 -5.33 -22.87
C GLU A 69 -1.82 -5.51 -23.62
N ASN A 70 -2.96 -5.20 -22.98
CA ASN A 70 -4.30 -5.37 -23.57
C ASN A 70 -4.79 -4.16 -24.39
N ASN A 71 -4.03 -3.06 -24.42
CA ASN A 71 -4.37 -1.81 -25.12
C ASN A 71 -3.49 -1.57 -26.38
N ASN A 72 -2.83 -2.60 -26.90
CA ASN A 72 -2.04 -2.59 -28.15
C ASN A 72 -2.47 -3.76 -29.05
#